data_AF-A0A1F8NQA8-F1
#
_entry.id   AF-A0A1F8NQA8-F1
#
_cell.length_a   1.000
_cell.length_b   1.000
_cell.length_c   1.000
_cell.angle_alpha   90.00
_cell.angle_beta   90.00
_cell.angle_gamma   90.00
#
_symmetry.space_group_name_H-M   'P 1'
#
loop_
_entity.id
_entity.type
_entity.pdbx_description
1 polymer ?
#
loop_
_entity_poly.entity_id
_entity_poly.type
_entity_poly.pdbx_seq_one_letter_code
_entity_poly.pdbx_strand_id
1 'polypeptide(L)'
;MDPEPSKPVIGSRLWVALAVVAGLLILGDLNRRMSSAVRLEQQAAQAATEVVALHTQNAQLATQLAAATSEALVEEWARREVKMVRPGDHLVIPIPPPGQTIVPVSNATPAPPLPGPWEIWRALLLGL
;
A
#
# COMPACT_ATOMS: atom_id res chain seq x y z
N MET A 1 -52.96 71.91 7.98
CA MET A 1 -52.07 70.87 8.54
C MET A 1 -52.20 69.70 7.60
N ASP A 2 -51.56 69.78 6.44
CA ASP A 2 -51.73 68.80 5.37
C ASP A 2 -50.81 67.60 5.63
N PRO A 3 -51.30 66.36 5.51
CA PRO A 3 -50.48 65.18 5.77
C PRO A 3 -49.49 64.95 4.61
N GLU A 4 -48.21 64.88 4.94
CA GLU A 4 -47.11 64.48 4.06
C GLU A 4 -47.39 63.12 3.40
N PRO A 5 -47.13 62.95 2.09
CA PRO A 5 -47.32 61.67 1.42
C PRO A 5 -46.24 60.66 1.85
N SER A 6 -46.68 59.52 2.38
CA SER A 6 -45.80 58.44 2.83
C SER A 6 -45.08 57.77 1.65
N LYS A 7 -43.74 57.81 1.70
CA LYS A 7 -42.85 57.23 0.68
C LYS A 7 -43.07 55.71 0.56
N PRO A 8 -43.13 55.13 -0.65
CA PRO A 8 -43.47 53.71 -0.81
C PRO A 8 -42.34 52.80 -0.31
N VAL A 9 -42.54 52.21 0.86
CA VAL A 9 -41.63 51.24 1.53
C VAL A 9 -41.45 49.94 0.71
N ILE A 10 -42.33 49.70 -0.27
CA ILE A 10 -42.37 48.51 -1.13
C ILE A 10 -41.10 48.36 -1.97
N GLY A 11 -40.53 49.46 -2.48
CA GLY A 11 -39.31 49.42 -3.29
C GLY A 11 -38.09 48.96 -2.48
N SER A 12 -37.97 49.38 -1.22
CA SER A 12 -36.88 48.97 -0.32
C SER A 12 -36.95 47.47 0.01
N ARG A 13 -38.17 46.94 0.24
CA ARG A 13 -38.38 45.51 0.55
C ARG A 13 -38.03 44.61 -0.64
N LEU A 14 -38.29 45.07 -1.87
CA LEU A 14 -37.89 44.36 -3.09
C LEU A 14 -36.38 44.27 -3.26
N TRP A 15 -35.63 45.34 -2.96
CA TRP A 15 -34.17 45.33 -3.01
C TRP A 15 -33.56 44.40 -1.96
N VAL A 16 -34.09 44.39 -0.74
CA VAL A 16 -33.64 43.45 0.30
C VAL A 16 -33.92 42.00 -0.13
N ALA A 17 -35.11 41.71 -0.66
CA ALA A 17 -35.44 40.37 -1.16
C ALA A 17 -34.51 39.94 -2.31
N LEU A 18 -34.21 40.84 -3.25
CA LEU A 18 -33.28 40.59 -4.35
C LEU A 18 -31.87 40.31 -3.84
N ALA A 19 -31.38 41.09 -2.87
CA ALA A 19 -30.07 40.90 -2.26
C ALA A 19 -29.97 39.55 -1.53
N VAL A 20 -31.03 39.13 -0.83
CA VAL A 20 -31.09 37.82 -0.16
C VAL A 20 -31.04 36.68 -1.18
N VAL A 21 -31.81 36.77 -2.27
CA VAL A 21 -31.80 35.76 -3.34
C VAL A 21 -30.42 35.70 -4.01
N ALA A 22 -29.83 36.84 -4.34
CA ALA A 22 -28.48 36.90 -4.91
C ALA A 22 -27.43 36.30 -3.96
N GLY A 23 -27.51 36.62 -2.67
CA GLY A 23 -26.64 36.04 -1.64
C GLY A 23 -26.75 34.52 -1.55
N LEU A 24 -27.98 33.98 -1.59
CA LEU A 24 -28.22 32.54 -1.56
C LEU A 24 -27.64 31.83 -2.79
N LEU A 25 -27.77 32.44 -3.97
CA LEU A 25 -27.20 31.91 -5.22
C LEU A 25 -25.67 31.89 -5.18
N ILE A 26 -25.04 32.96 -4.69
CA ILE A 26 -23.58 33.06 -4.57
C ILE A 26 -23.05 32.02 -3.56
N LEU A 27 -23.68 31.91 -2.39
CA LEU A 27 -23.31 30.89 -1.39
C LEU A 27 -23.47 29.47 -1.96
N GLY A 28 -24.54 29.22 -2.71
CA GLY A 28 -24.78 27.95 -3.38
C GLY A 28 -23.69 27.60 -4.40
N ASP A 29 -23.31 28.55 -5.25
CA ASP A 29 -22.25 28.37 -6.25
C ASP A 29 -20.88 28.15 -5.59
N LEU A 30 -20.55 28.96 -4.58
CA LEU A 30 -19.29 28.84 -3.85
C LEU A 30 -19.18 27.48 -3.15
N ASN A 31 -20.27 27.01 -2.52
CA ASN A 31 -20.29 25.71 -1.86
C ASN A 31 -20.12 24.55 -2.87
N ARG A 32 -20.72 24.65 -4.06
CA ARG A 32 -20.54 23.66 -5.14
C ARG A 32 -19.11 23.65 -5.69
N ARG A 33 -18.48 24.82 -5.82
CA ARG A 33 -17.07 24.92 -6.25
C ARG A 33 -16.12 24.35 -5.21
N MET A 34 -16.29 24.72 -3.94
CA MET A 34 -15.48 24.22 -2.83
C MET A 34 -15.55 22.69 -2.73
N SER A 35 -16.77 22.14 -2.70
CA SER A 35 -16.96 20.69 -2.65
C SER A 35 -16.38 19.96 -3.86
N SER A 36 -16.39 20.58 -5.04
CA SER A 36 -15.78 20.00 -6.25
C SER A 36 -14.26 20.04 -6.21
N ALA A 37 -13.66 21.13 -5.72
CA ALA A 37 -12.22 21.24 -5.52
C ALA A 37 -11.70 20.17 -4.55
N VAL A 38 -12.36 20.00 -3.40
CA VAL A 38 -11.98 19.00 -2.40
C VAL A 38 -12.07 17.57 -2.97
N ARG A 39 -13.12 17.26 -3.74
CA ARG A 39 -13.22 15.94 -4.39
C ARG A 39 -12.10 15.71 -5.41
N LEU A 40 -11.80 16.70 -6.24
CA LEU A 40 -10.73 16.63 -7.23
C LEU A 40 -9.37 16.41 -6.57
N GLU A 41 -9.10 17.10 -5.47
CA GLU A 41 -7.87 16.95 -4.69
C GLU A 41 -7.75 15.55 -4.07
N GLN A 42 -8.84 15.02 -3.51
CA GLN A 42 -8.89 13.66 -2.98
C GLN A 42 -8.64 12.60 -4.08
N GLN A 43 -9.24 12.78 -5.25
CA GLN A 43 -9.02 11.88 -6.39
C GLN A 43 -7.57 11.92 -6.88
N ALA A 44 -6.98 13.12 -6.96
CA ALA A 44 -5.58 13.28 -7.32
C ALA A 44 -4.63 12.60 -6.30
N ALA A 45 -4.91 12.74 -5.00
CA ALA A 45 -4.12 12.11 -3.94
C ALA A 45 -4.20 10.56 -3.99
N GLN A 46 -5.39 10.01 -4.28
CA GLN A 46 -5.57 8.56 -4.45
C GLN A 46 -4.77 8.06 -5.67
N ALA A 47 -4.92 8.71 -6.82
CA ALA A 47 -4.20 8.34 -8.04
C ALA A 47 -2.68 8.43 -7.85
N ALA A 48 -2.17 9.47 -7.19
CA ALA A 48 -0.74 9.60 -6.88
C ALA A 48 -0.23 8.44 -6.01
N THR A 49 -1.02 8.02 -5.02
CA THR A 49 -0.68 6.89 -4.14
C THR A 49 -0.61 5.57 -4.92
N GLU A 50 -1.58 5.32 -5.81
CA GLU A 50 -1.59 4.14 -6.67
C GLU A 50 -0.38 4.11 -7.62
N VAL A 51 -0.04 5.24 -8.22
CA VAL A 51 1.14 5.37 -9.09
C VAL A 51 2.43 5.06 -8.34
N VAL A 52 2.60 5.59 -7.13
CA VAL A 52 3.78 5.29 -6.29
C VAL A 52 3.85 3.80 -5.94
N ALA A 53 2.71 3.18 -5.59
CA ALA A 53 2.66 1.75 -5.30
C ALA A 53 3.04 0.90 -6.52
N LEU A 54 2.54 1.25 -7.71
CA LEU A 54 2.87 0.55 -8.96
C LEU A 54 4.33 0.72 -9.35
N HIS A 55 4.91 1.92 -9.20
CA HIS A 55 6.34 2.13 -9.44
C HIS A 55 7.21 1.30 -8.50
N THR A 56 6.83 1.23 -7.22
CA THR A 56 7.55 0.43 -6.22
C THR A 56 7.51 -1.06 -6.57
N GLN A 57 6.34 -1.58 -6.96
CA GLN A 57 6.20 -2.97 -7.41
C GLN A 57 7.03 -3.25 -8.66
N ASN A 58 7.00 -2.36 -9.66
CA ASN A 58 7.84 -2.50 -10.86
C ASN A 58 9.33 -2.53 -10.54
N ALA A 59 9.80 -1.66 -9.64
CA ALA A 59 11.21 -1.66 -9.22
C ALA A 59 11.61 -2.97 -8.52
N GLN A 60 10.74 -3.50 -7.65
CA GLN A 60 10.96 -4.80 -7.01
C GLN A 60 10.99 -5.93 -8.03
N LEU A 61 10.04 -5.97 -8.96
CA LEU A 61 9.98 -6.98 -10.02
C LEU A 61 11.20 -6.90 -10.95
N ALA A 62 11.63 -5.70 -11.32
CA ALA A 62 12.84 -5.49 -12.10
C ALA A 62 14.10 -5.98 -11.36
N THR A 63 14.16 -5.80 -10.04
CA THR A 63 15.27 -6.27 -9.20
C THR A 63 15.28 -7.80 -9.11
N GLN A 64 14.12 -8.41 -8.91
CA GLN A 64 13.97 -9.87 -8.91
C GLN A 64 14.34 -10.47 -10.26
N LEU A 65 13.93 -9.82 -11.36
CA LEU A 65 14.29 -10.24 -12.70
C LEU A 65 15.79 -10.14 -12.92
N ALA A 66 16.42 -9.02 -12.58
CA ALA A 66 17.88 -8.86 -12.70
C ALA A 66 18.66 -9.88 -11.86
N ALA A 67 18.17 -10.22 -10.66
CA ALA A 67 18.75 -11.27 -9.84
C ALA A 67 18.58 -12.66 -10.47
N ALA A 68 17.39 -12.97 -11.00
CA ALA A 68 17.09 -14.25 -11.65
C ALA A 68 17.82 -14.44 -12.99
N THR A 69 18.01 -13.37 -13.76
CA THR A 69 18.72 -13.39 -15.05
C THR A 69 20.22 -13.17 -14.90
N SER A 70 20.74 -13.04 -13.67
CA SER A 70 22.17 -12.89 -13.47
C SER A 70 22.91 -14.13 -13.96
N GLU A 71 23.98 -13.95 -14.74
CA GLU A 71 24.75 -15.04 -15.35
C GLU A 71 25.27 -16.05 -14.32
N ALA A 72 25.55 -15.58 -13.09
CA ALA A 72 25.95 -16.42 -11.97
C ALA A 72 24.85 -17.42 -11.54
N LEU A 73 23.59 -16.99 -11.51
CA LEU A 73 22.47 -17.87 -11.15
C LEU A 73 22.16 -18.87 -12.26
N VAL A 74 22.27 -18.42 -13.52
CA VAL A 74 22.12 -19.29 -14.70
C VAL A 74 23.20 -20.37 -14.71
N GLU A 75 24.45 -20.02 -14.41
CA GLU A 75 25.53 -20.99 -14.31
C GLU A 75 25.36 -21.93 -13.10
N GLU A 76 24.89 -21.43 -11.95
CA GLU A 76 24.59 -22.26 -10.79
C GLU A 76 23.48 -23.29 -11.08
N TRP A 77 22.39 -22.86 -11.70
CA TRP A 77 21.32 -23.76 -12.16
C TRP A 77 21.83 -24.76 -13.21
N ALA A 78 22.63 -24.29 -14.18
CA ALA A 78 23.22 -25.14 -15.21
C ALA A 78 24.04 -26.27 -14.59
N ARG A 79 24.85 -25.97 -13.57
CA ARG A 79 25.69 -26.96 -12.86
C ARG A 79 24.89 -27.84 -11.90
N ARG A 80 23.88 -27.30 -11.21
CA ARG A 80 23.15 -28.02 -10.16
C ARG A 80 22.05 -28.91 -10.71
N GLU A 81 21.13 -28.36 -11.49
CA GLU A 81 19.91 -29.05 -11.97
C GLU A 81 20.19 -29.89 -13.21
N VAL A 82 20.89 -29.34 -14.20
CA VAL A 82 21.14 -30.01 -15.49
C VAL A 82 22.54 -30.64 -15.59
N LYS A 83 23.34 -30.55 -14.53
CA LYS A 83 24.71 -31.11 -14.42
C LYS A 83 25.60 -30.74 -15.61
N MET A 84 25.39 -29.55 -16.17
CA MET A 84 26.13 -29.04 -17.31
C MET A 84 27.58 -28.78 -16.88
N VAL A 85 28.51 -29.44 -17.57
CA VAL A 85 29.96 -29.37 -17.32
C VAL A 85 30.63 -28.56 -18.44
N ARG A 86 31.67 -27.79 -18.09
CA ARG A 86 32.45 -27.02 -19.07
C ARG A 86 33.33 -27.97 -19.91
N PRO A 87 33.78 -27.56 -21.11
CA PRO A 87 34.73 -28.35 -21.88
C PRO A 87 36.01 -28.60 -21.05
N GLY A 88 36.23 -29.85 -20.65
CA GLY A 88 37.36 -30.26 -19.80
C GLY A 88 37.01 -30.62 -18.34
N ASP A 89 35.76 -30.43 -17.88
CA ASP A 89 35.32 -30.86 -16.55
C ASP A 89 34.87 -32.33 -16.54
N HIS A 90 35.17 -33.03 -15.43
CA HIS A 90 34.73 -34.41 -15.19
C HIS A 90 33.63 -34.46 -14.12
N LEU A 91 32.42 -34.87 -14.49
CA LEU A 91 31.32 -35.06 -13.56
C LEU A 91 31.54 -36.33 -12.72
N VAL A 92 31.86 -36.17 -11.44
CA VAL A 92 32.01 -37.28 -10.48
C VAL A 92 30.71 -37.44 -9.70
N ILE A 93 30.07 -38.60 -9.83
CA ILE A 93 28.90 -38.99 -9.02
C ILE A 93 29.40 -39.93 -7.91
N PRO A 94 29.39 -39.50 -6.63
CA PRO A 94 29.77 -40.37 -5.53
C PRO A 94 28.76 -41.52 -5.41
N ILE A 95 29.22 -42.76 -5.57
CA ILE A 95 28.43 -43.94 -5.22
C ILE A 95 28.80 -44.29 -3.78
N PRO A 96 27.82 -44.31 -2.84
CA PRO A 96 28.12 -44.71 -1.47
C PRO A 96 28.57 -46.17 -1.47
N PRO A 97 29.63 -46.53 -0.71
CA PRO A 97 30.04 -47.91 -0.58
C PRO A 97 28.91 -48.75 0.04
N PRO A 98 28.72 -50.00 -0.42
CA PRO A 98 27.67 -50.88 0.10
C PRO A 98 27.86 -51.08 1.61
N GLY A 99 26.84 -50.73 2.40
CA GLY A 99 26.85 -50.88 3.86
C GLY A 99 26.85 -49.58 4.69
N GLN A 100 26.78 -48.41 4.07
CA GLN A 100 26.57 -47.15 4.82
C GLN A 100 25.12 -47.04 5.31
N THR A 101 24.89 -47.45 6.55
CA THR A 101 23.68 -47.08 7.30
C THR A 101 23.71 -45.57 7.53
N ILE A 102 22.77 -44.84 6.92
CA ILE A 102 22.54 -43.42 7.22
C ILE A 102 22.23 -43.35 8.72
N VAL A 103 23.17 -42.80 9.51
CA VAL A 103 22.90 -42.52 10.93
C VAL A 103 21.81 -41.46 10.96
N PRO A 104 20.64 -41.73 11.57
CA PRO A 104 19.60 -40.72 11.67
C PRO A 104 20.17 -39.53 12.45
N VAL A 105 20.16 -38.36 11.81
CA VAL A 105 20.46 -37.10 12.47
C VAL A 105 19.46 -36.96 13.62
N SER A 106 19.96 -36.87 14.85
CA SER A 106 19.14 -36.60 16.03
C SER A 106 18.47 -35.25 15.82
N ASN A 107 17.16 -35.26 15.64
CA ASN A 107 16.38 -34.04 15.50
C ASN A 107 16.53 -33.22 16.80
N ALA A 108 16.89 -31.94 16.67
CA ALA A 108 16.94 -31.04 17.82
C ALA A 108 15.59 -31.03 18.54
N THR A 109 15.60 -31.15 19.86
CA THR A 109 14.41 -31.01 20.71
C THR A 109 13.69 -29.70 20.34
N PRO A 110 12.38 -29.72 20.07
CA PRO A 110 11.64 -28.50 19.78
C PRO A 110 11.81 -27.50 20.93
N ALA A 111 12.14 -26.25 20.59
CA ALA A 111 12.10 -25.17 21.57
C ALA A 111 10.67 -25.04 22.14
N PRO A 112 10.51 -24.62 23.40
CA PRO A 112 9.19 -24.32 23.95
C PRO A 112 8.46 -23.31 23.04
N PRO A 113 7.15 -23.48 22.82
CA PRO A 113 6.37 -22.50 22.07
C PRO A 113 6.47 -21.13 22.76
N LEU A 114 6.60 -20.06 21.98
CA LEU A 114 6.55 -18.70 22.52
C LEU A 114 5.17 -18.47 23.16
N PRO A 115 5.08 -17.73 24.28
CA PRO A 115 3.81 -17.41 24.90
C PRO A 115 2.91 -16.63 23.94
N GLY A 116 1.63 -16.95 23.97
CA GLY A 116 0.64 -16.27 23.13
C GLY A 116 0.43 -14.82 23.57
N PRO A 117 -0.11 -13.94 22.68
CA PRO A 117 -0.36 -12.54 23.02
C PRO A 117 -1.18 -12.36 24.32
N TRP A 118 -2.12 -13.26 24.59
CA TRP A 118 -2.95 -13.22 25.81
C TRP A 118 -2.19 -13.54 27.09
N GLU A 119 -1.22 -14.45 27.04
CA GLU A 119 -0.39 -14.79 28.20
C GLU A 119 0.52 -13.63 28.59
N ILE A 120 1.03 -12.90 27.59
CA ILE A 120 1.80 -11.67 27.79
C ILE A 120 0.95 -10.61 28.49
N TRP A 121 -0.28 -10.37 28.02
CA TRP A 121 -1.18 -9.41 28.67
C TRP A 121 -1.53 -9.77 30.11
N ARG A 122 -1.75 -11.06 30.38
CA ARG A 122 -2.01 -11.54 31.74
C ARG A 122 -0.81 -11.33 32.66
N ALA A 123 0.41 -11.62 32.20
CA ALA A 123 1.63 -11.39 32.97
C ALA A 123 1.81 -9.90 33.30
N LEU A 124 1.57 -9.01 32.32
CA LEU A 124 1.67 -7.56 32.51
C LEU A 124 0.61 -7.00 33.49
N LEU A 125 -0.61 -7.53 33.47
CA LEU A 125 -1.71 -7.04 34.30
C LEU A 125 -1.77 -7.65 35.70
N LEU A 126 -1.28 -8.89 35.86
CA LEU A 126 -1.40 -9.66 37.11
C LEU A 126 -0.05 -9.89 37.81
N GLY A 127 1.08 -9.52 37.19
CA GLY A 127 2.41 -9.61 37.78
C GLY A 127 2.89 -11.03 38.07
N LEU A 128 2.35 -12.03 37.37
CA LEU A 128 2.76 -13.44 37.43
C LEU A 128 3.78 -13.77 36.35
#